data_AF-A0A2G6PXH3-F1
#
_entry.id   AF-A0A2G6PXH3-F1
#
_cell.length_a   1.000
_cell.length_b   1.000
_cell.length_c   1.000
_cell.angle_alpha   90.00
_cell.angle_beta   90.00
_cell.angle_gamma   90.00
#
_symmetry.space_group_name_H-M   'P 1'
#
loop_
_entity.id
_entity.type
_entity.pdbx_description
1 polymer ?
#
loop_
_entity_poly.entity_id
_entity_poly.type
_entity_poly.pdbx_seq_one_letter_code
_entity_poly.pdbx_strand_id
1 'polypeptide(L)' 'MATSKIAVTIDKNTLVQLDLLVKSRVFPSRSRAIQEAVSEKLAHIAKN' A
#
# COMPACT_ATOMS: atom_id res chain seq x y z
N MET A 1 -0.32 -13.51 10.20
CA MET A 1 -1.53 -12.70 10.49
C MET A 1 -2.55 -12.90 9.38
N ALA A 2 -3.82 -13.04 9.74
CA ALA A 2 -4.90 -13.08 8.75
C ALA A 2 -5.01 -11.72 8.06
N THR A 3 -5.21 -11.73 6.74
CA THR A 3 -5.45 -10.51 5.95
C THR A 3 -6.92 -10.48 5.55
N SER A 4 -7.53 -9.30 5.65
CA SER A 4 -8.91 -9.07 5.21
C SER A 4 -8.89 -8.34 3.87
N LYS A 5 -9.77 -8.71 2.94
CA LYS A 5 -9.92 -8.00 1.66
C LYS A 5 -10.79 -6.78 1.85
N ILE A 6 -10.36 -5.65 1.27
CA ILE A 6 -11.11 -4.40 1.26
C ILE A 6 -11.15 -3.86 -0.17
N ALA A 7 -12.27 -3.24 -0.53
CA ALA A 7 -12.37 -2.44 -1.75
C ALA A 7 -12.13 -0.97 -1.36
N VAL A 8 -11.22 -0.31 -2.07
CA VAL A 8 -10.89 1.11 -1.85
C VAL A 8 -10.87 1.84 -3.19
N THR A 9 -11.24 3.11 -3.17
CA THR A 9 -11.06 4.02 -4.31
C THR A 9 -9.76 4.77 -4.13
N ILE A 10 -8.93 4.81 -5.16
CA ILE A 10 -7.62 5.50 -5.16
C ILE A 10 -7.46 6.26 -6.47
N ASP A 11 -6.75 7.39 -6.43
CA ASP A 11 -6.42 8.14 -7.63
C ASP A 11 -5.61 7.28 -8.62
N LYS A 12 -5.87 7.49 -9.91
CA LYS A 12 -5.25 6.77 -11.02
C LYS A 12 -3.74 6.99 -11.05
N ASN A 13 -3.27 8.21 -10.79
CA ASN A 13 -1.83 8.48 -10.82
C ASN A 13 -1.10 7.75 -9.68
N THR A 14 -1.69 7.72 -8.48
CA THR A 14 -1.15 6.94 -7.36
C THR A 14 -1.15 5.44 -7.67
N LEU A 15 -2.20 4.92 -8.31
CA LEU A 15 -2.24 3.51 -8.73
C LEU A 15 -1.13 3.19 -9.74
N VAL A 16 -0.85 4.08 -10.70
CA VAL A 16 0.23 3.91 -11.67
C VAL A 16 1.59 3.87 -10.98
N GLN A 17 1.84 4.78 -10.03
CA GLN A 17 3.09 4.77 -9.26
C GLN A 17 3.25 3.47 -8.45
N LEU A 18 2.18 3.01 -7.83
CA LEU A 18 2.17 1.74 -7.10
C LEU A 18 2.51 0.55 -8.02
N ASP A 19 1.91 0.52 -9.21
CA ASP A 19 2.17 -0.51 -10.21
C ASP A 19 3.62 -0.50 -10.68
N LEU A 20 4.24 0.67 -10.83
CA LEU A 20 5.65 0.78 -11.18
C LEU A 20 6.54 0.18 -10.10
N LEU A 21 6.26 0.44 -8.82
CA LEU A 21 7.05 -0.11 -7.71
C LEU A 21 6.96 -1.64 -7.63
N VAL A 22 5.79 -2.20 -7.92
CA VAL A 22 5.61 -3.67 -8.00
C VAL A 22 6.33 -4.23 -9.22
N LYS A 23 6.24 -3.59 -10.38
CA LYS A 23 6.95 -4.00 -11.61
C LYS A 23 8.47 -3.97 -11.44
N SER A 24 8.98 -2.96 -10.73
CA SER A 24 10.39 -2.83 -10.37
C SER A 24 10.84 -3.79 -9.27
N ARG A 25 9.97 -4.72 -8.84
CA ARG A 25 10.22 -5.72 -7.78
C ARG A 25 10.61 -5.13 -6.41
N VAL A 26 10.31 -3.84 -6.17
CA VAL A 26 10.47 -3.21 -4.86
C VAL A 26 9.50 -3.82 -3.87
N PHE A 27 8.27 -4.08 -4.33
CA PHE A 27 7.25 -4.80 -3.55
C PHE A 27 6.78 -6.05 -4.28
N PRO A 28 6.46 -7.14 -3.55
CA PRO A 28 6.02 -8.39 -4.15
C PRO A 28 4.58 -8.33 -4.71
N SER A 29 3.74 -7.41 -4.23
CA SER A 29 2.38 -7.20 -4.74
C SER A 29 1.83 -5.84 -4.34
N ARG A 30 0.77 -5.39 -5.03
CA ARG A 30 0.02 -4.17 -4.67
C ARG A 30 -0.51 -4.23 -3.24
N SER A 31 -1.08 -5.38 -2.84
CA SER A 31 -1.61 -5.57 -1.49
C SER A 31 -0.52 -5.42 -0.43
N ARG A 32 0.69 -5.93 -0.69
CA ARG A 32 1.81 -5.77 0.24
C ARG A 32 2.27 -4.32 0.33
N ALA A 33 2.43 -3.66 -0.82
CA ALA A 33 2.84 -2.26 -0.87
C ALA A 33 1.85 -1.34 -0.13
N ILE A 34 0.54 -1.54 -0.36
CA ILE A 34 -0.51 -0.78 0.34
C ILE A 34 -0.50 -1.08 1.84
N GLN A 35 -0.38 -2.36 2.23
CA GLN A 35 -0.34 -2.74 3.64
C GLN A 35 0.81 -2.05 4.38
N GLU A 36 2.01 -2.04 3.80
CA GLU A 36 3.18 -1.41 4.43
C GLU A 36 3.01 0.11 4.52
N ALA A 37 2.57 0.76 3.44
CA ALA A 37 2.33 2.20 3.44
C ALA A 37 1.26 2.64 4.46
N VAL A 38 0.18 1.86 4.60
CA VAL A 38 -0.86 2.13 5.60
C VAL A 38 -0.34 1.88 7.02
N SER A 39 0.37 0.79 7.25
CA SER A 39 0.96 0.48 8.57
C SER A 39 1.96 1.55 9.01
N GLU A 40 2.84 2.00 8.11
CA GLU A 40 3.79 3.08 8.37
C GLU A 40 3.06 4.38 8.71
N LYS A 41 2.07 4.77 7.89
CA LYS A 41 1.33 6.01 8.12
C LYS A 41 0.53 5.98 9.42
N LEU A 42 -0.08 4.86 9.77
CA LEU A 42 -0.79 4.68 11.04
C LEU A 42 0.18 4.76 12.22
N ALA A 43 1.36 4.15 12.13
CA ALA A 43 2.37 4.24 13.19
C ALA A 43 2.87 5.67 13.39
N HIS A 44 3.00 6.45 12.31
CA HIS A 44 3.34 7.86 12.39
C HIS A 44 2.21 8.71 12.99
N ILE A 45 0.95 8.43 12.63
CA ILE A 45 -0.20 9.17 13.17
C ILE A 45 -0.40 8.85 14.65
N ALA A 46 -0.31 7.57 15.04
CA ALA A 46 -0.53 7.12 16.41
C ALA A 46 0.57 7.54 17.41
N LYS A 47 1.72 8.03 16.92
CA LYS A 47 2.78 8.61 17.76
C LYS A 47 2.57 10.08 18.11
N ASN A 48 1.58 10.73 17.51
CA ASN A 48 1.12 12.09 17.84
C ASN A 48 -0.19 12.03 18.63
#